data_AF-A0A4D9D0S8-F1
#
_entry.id   AF-A0A4D9D0S8-F1
#
_cell.length_a   1.000
_cell.length_b   1.000
_cell.length_c   1.000
_cell.angle_alpha   90.00
_cell.angle_beta   90.00
_cell.angle_gamma   90.00
#
_symmetry.space_group_name_H-M   'P 1'
#
loop_
_entity.id
_entity.type
_entity.pdbx_description
1 polymer ?
#
loop_
_entity_poly.entity_id
_entity_poly.type
_entity_poly.pdbx_seq_one_letter_code
_entity_poly.pdbx_strand_id
1 'polypeptide(L)'
;MLDRWGYRLAYALSRKPSKAPLRALSEQCCLHDASYIRVLELQAYRRKDILTVLAAFMDPSDATTLESDEKMAGNQMGEAILYRRGAFPRGVLGPVRYMWRPRGREEGKGSEWHVWIWAHPAFANRLKEELEEATGGEGGREGGRENGKRMKIKLVPDLLLFEVRGPLSQRSIEMTCRPAFPFHATTGNGLGGEEEEVAVEEARKESEQGGKERGDKKEEEEEEEGGGEEEEEEKETEAEKELKGEKVKR
;
A
#
# COMPACT_ATOMS: atom_id res chain seq x y z
N MET A 1 -9.50 25.48 -24.70
CA MET A 1 -10.36 24.36 -24.24
C MET A 1 -11.10 23.79 -25.43
N LEU A 2 -11.39 22.50 -25.43
CA LEU A 2 -12.09 21.79 -26.50
C LEU A 2 -13.08 20.79 -25.91
N ASP A 3 -14.31 20.81 -26.39
CA ASP A 3 -15.36 19.90 -25.92
C ASP A 3 -15.30 18.58 -26.70
N ARG A 4 -15.01 17.47 -26.00
CA ARG A 4 -14.98 16.11 -26.57
C ARG A 4 -15.47 15.08 -25.55
N TRP A 5 -16.22 14.09 -26.05
CA TRP A 5 -16.70 12.95 -25.26
C TRP A 5 -17.50 13.31 -24.00
N GLY A 6 -18.15 14.48 -24.00
CA GLY A 6 -18.88 15.01 -22.85
C GLY A 6 -18.03 15.79 -21.84
N TYR A 7 -16.75 16.05 -22.14
CA TYR A 7 -15.82 16.79 -21.29
C TYR A 7 -15.27 18.02 -22.00
N ARG A 8 -14.89 19.04 -21.21
CA ARG A 8 -14.19 20.24 -21.69
C ARG A 8 -12.70 20.12 -21.38
N LEU A 9 -11.91 19.74 -22.37
CA LEU A 9 -10.50 19.38 -22.22
C LEU A 9 -9.55 20.53 -22.58
N ALA A 10 -8.37 20.55 -21.97
CA ALA A 10 -7.28 21.41 -22.40
C ALA A 10 -6.71 20.89 -23.73
N TYR A 11 -6.81 21.69 -24.80
CA TYR A 11 -6.35 21.29 -26.14
C TYR A 11 -4.91 21.71 -26.43
N ALA A 12 -4.61 22.98 -26.16
CA ALA A 12 -3.30 23.56 -26.41
C ALA A 12 -3.07 24.73 -25.45
N LEU A 13 -1.80 25.06 -25.26
CA LEU A 13 -1.39 26.28 -24.60
C LEU A 13 -1.87 27.48 -25.44
N SER A 14 -2.26 28.57 -24.78
CA SER A 14 -2.63 29.82 -25.46
C SER A 14 -1.44 30.54 -26.12
N ARG A 15 -0.22 30.16 -25.72
CA ARG A 15 1.02 30.70 -26.28
C ARG A 15 1.45 29.90 -27.51
N LYS A 16 2.33 30.51 -28.31
CA LYS A 16 2.94 29.88 -29.50
C LYS A 16 3.51 28.49 -29.14
N PRO A 17 3.42 27.52 -30.06
CA PRO A 17 4.00 26.20 -29.85
C PRO A 17 5.48 26.36 -29.52
N SER A 18 5.88 25.77 -28.40
CA SER A 18 7.24 25.88 -27.88
C SER A 18 7.75 24.51 -27.47
N LYS A 19 9.08 24.37 -27.39
CA LYS A 19 9.72 23.17 -26.86
C LYS A 19 9.71 23.10 -25.33
N ALA A 20 9.05 24.05 -24.64
CA ALA A 20 9.07 24.12 -23.19
C ALA A 20 8.47 22.87 -22.50
N PRO A 21 7.31 22.33 -22.92
CA PRO A 21 6.79 21.08 -22.34
C PRO A 21 7.71 19.88 -22.59
N LEU A 22 8.36 19.84 -23.76
CA LEU A 22 9.31 18.78 -24.09
C LEU A 22 10.56 18.84 -23.19
N ARG A 23 11.12 20.04 -22.99
CA ARG A 23 12.24 20.26 -22.05
C ARG A 23 11.84 19.96 -20.61
N ALA A 24 10.64 20.38 -20.20
CA ALA A 24 10.14 20.08 -18.86
C ALA A 24 9.95 18.57 -18.64
N LEU A 25 9.60 17.80 -19.67
CA LEU A 25 9.51 16.35 -19.59
C LEU A 25 10.90 15.69 -19.46
N SER A 26 11.94 16.24 -20.11
CA SER A 26 13.29 15.68 -20.07
C SER A 26 14.14 16.12 -18.87
N GLU A 27 13.97 17.36 -18.42
CA GLU A 27 14.83 18.00 -17.41
C GLU A 27 14.11 18.26 -16.08
N GLN A 28 12.76 18.30 -16.09
CA GLN A 28 11.95 18.70 -14.93
C GLN A 28 10.81 17.70 -14.67
N CYS A 29 9.60 18.20 -14.38
CA CYS A 29 8.39 17.41 -14.31
C CYS A 29 7.23 18.12 -15.02
N CYS A 30 6.31 17.34 -15.57
CA CYS A 30 5.06 17.80 -16.15
C CYS A 30 3.89 17.12 -15.42
N LEU A 31 2.87 17.89 -15.09
CA LEU A 31 1.60 17.41 -14.56
C LEU A 31 0.54 17.49 -15.66
N HIS A 32 -0.15 16.38 -15.91
CA HIS A 32 -1.24 16.29 -16.85
C HIS A 32 -2.53 15.90 -16.11
N ASP A 33 -3.59 16.67 -16.33
CA ASP A 33 -4.92 16.33 -15.84
C ASP A 33 -5.53 15.25 -16.73
N ALA A 34 -5.70 14.05 -16.18
CA ALA A 34 -6.31 12.89 -16.82
C ALA A 34 -7.65 12.51 -16.16
N SER A 35 -8.30 13.46 -15.46
CA SER A 35 -9.58 13.26 -14.77
C SER A 35 -10.73 12.83 -15.69
N TYR A 36 -10.60 13.02 -17.01
CA TYR A 36 -11.55 12.54 -18.00
C TYR A 36 -11.53 11.01 -18.18
N ILE A 37 -10.48 10.33 -17.72
CA ILE A 37 -10.39 8.86 -17.73
C ILE A 37 -11.40 8.29 -16.73
N ARG A 38 -12.15 7.28 -17.17
CA ARG A 38 -13.20 6.67 -16.36
C ARG A 38 -12.72 5.38 -15.74
N VAL A 39 -13.05 5.18 -14.47
CA VAL A 39 -12.67 3.98 -13.71
C VAL A 39 -13.89 3.08 -13.52
N LEU A 40 -13.81 1.88 -14.09
CA LEU A 40 -14.76 0.81 -13.85
C LEU A 40 -14.23 -0.09 -12.75
N GLU A 41 -15.06 -0.38 -11.77
CA GLU A 41 -14.79 -1.33 -10.69
C GLU A 41 -15.62 -2.60 -10.91
N LEU A 42 -14.92 -3.72 -11.00
CA LEU A 42 -15.47 -5.06 -11.12
C LEU A 42 -15.35 -5.76 -9.77
N GLN A 43 -16.48 -6.14 -9.18
CA GLN A 43 -16.54 -6.78 -7.86
C GLN A 43 -17.11 -8.20 -8.00
N ALA A 44 -16.41 -9.22 -7.51
CA ALA A 44 -16.90 -10.59 -7.51
C ALA A 44 -16.42 -11.41 -6.30
N TYR A 45 -17.23 -12.35 -5.82
CA TYR A 45 -16.83 -13.24 -4.73
C TYR A 45 -15.72 -14.21 -5.11
N ARG A 46 -15.68 -14.66 -6.37
CA ARG A 46 -14.65 -15.59 -6.87
C ARG A 46 -13.82 -14.93 -7.95
N ARG A 47 -12.50 -14.97 -7.82
CA ARG A 47 -11.57 -14.46 -8.84
C ARG A 47 -11.83 -15.00 -10.24
N LYS A 48 -12.17 -16.30 -10.35
CA LYS A 48 -12.43 -16.98 -11.63
C LYS A 48 -13.58 -16.33 -12.41
N ASP A 49 -14.56 -15.75 -11.71
CA ASP A 49 -15.69 -15.09 -12.37
C ASP A 49 -15.22 -13.82 -13.11
N ILE A 50 -14.32 -13.02 -12.52
CA ILE A 50 -13.71 -11.84 -13.16
C ILE A 50 -12.83 -12.27 -14.33
N LEU A 51 -11.95 -13.24 -14.11
CA LEU A 51 -11.00 -13.72 -15.11
C LEU A 51 -11.71 -14.28 -16.34
N THR A 52 -12.75 -15.10 -16.15
CA THR A 52 -13.53 -15.68 -17.25
C THR A 52 -14.20 -14.60 -18.10
N VAL A 53 -14.76 -13.56 -17.45
CA VAL A 53 -15.38 -12.46 -18.17
C VAL A 53 -14.32 -11.66 -18.91
N LEU A 54 -13.26 -11.20 -18.26
CA LEU A 54 -12.23 -10.37 -18.90
C LEU A 54 -11.47 -11.11 -20.00
N ALA A 55 -11.21 -12.42 -19.85
CA ALA A 55 -10.56 -13.24 -20.88
C ALA A 55 -11.36 -13.26 -22.20
N ALA A 56 -12.70 -13.11 -22.15
CA ALA A 56 -13.52 -13.03 -23.36
C ALA A 56 -13.37 -11.70 -24.11
N PHE A 57 -12.82 -10.66 -23.47
CA PHE A 57 -12.60 -9.33 -24.06
C PHE A 57 -11.12 -9.05 -24.35
N MET A 58 -10.20 -9.92 -23.97
CA MET A 58 -8.76 -9.71 -24.11
C MET A 58 -8.14 -10.67 -25.11
N ASP A 59 -6.92 -10.35 -25.54
CA ASP A 59 -6.04 -11.33 -26.18
C ASP A 59 -5.77 -12.49 -25.20
N PRO A 60 -5.80 -13.77 -25.64
CA PRO A 60 -5.38 -14.90 -24.82
C PRO A 60 -4.02 -14.74 -24.11
N SER A 61 -3.05 -14.07 -24.74
CA SER A 61 -1.74 -13.79 -24.14
C SER A 61 -1.83 -12.79 -22.98
N ASP A 62 -2.57 -11.69 -23.17
CA ASP A 62 -2.81 -10.69 -22.12
C ASP A 62 -3.66 -11.26 -20.98
N ALA A 63 -4.62 -12.13 -21.29
CA ALA A 63 -5.45 -12.82 -20.31
C ALA A 63 -4.62 -13.69 -19.36
N THR A 64 -3.58 -14.35 -19.86
CA THR A 64 -2.66 -15.14 -19.03
C THR A 64 -1.88 -14.23 -18.06
N THR A 65 -1.53 -13.02 -18.51
CA THR A 65 -0.79 -12.05 -17.67
C THR A 65 -1.68 -11.47 -16.58
N LEU A 66 -2.99 -11.31 -16.83
CA LEU A 66 -3.96 -10.92 -15.81
C LEU A 66 -4.04 -11.93 -14.65
N GLU A 67 -3.87 -13.22 -14.95
CA GLU A 67 -3.91 -14.31 -13.97
C GLU A 67 -2.64 -14.48 -13.14
N SER A 68 -1.55 -13.81 -13.51
CA SER A 68 -0.26 -13.89 -12.79
C SER A 68 -0.40 -13.44 -11.33
N ASP A 69 0.18 -14.20 -10.41
CA ASP A 69 0.13 -13.93 -8.97
C ASP A 69 0.66 -12.51 -8.62
N GLU A 70 1.64 -12.01 -9.37
CA GLU A 70 2.19 -10.65 -9.19
C GLU A 70 1.16 -9.56 -9.48
N LYS A 71 0.32 -9.75 -10.52
CA LYS A 71 -0.77 -8.83 -10.83
C LYS A 71 -1.89 -8.97 -9.83
N MET A 72 -2.24 -10.21 -9.48
CA MET A 72 -3.31 -10.53 -8.52
C MET A 72 -3.04 -9.96 -7.11
N ALA A 73 -1.77 -9.83 -6.71
CA ALA A 73 -1.39 -9.20 -5.46
C ALA A 73 -1.75 -7.70 -5.38
N GLY A 74 -2.01 -7.06 -6.53
CA GLY A 74 -2.32 -5.63 -6.61
C GLY A 74 -1.10 -4.71 -6.52
N ASN A 75 0.12 -5.25 -6.67
CA ASN A 75 1.34 -4.46 -6.58
C ASN A 75 1.70 -3.75 -7.88
N GLN A 76 1.12 -4.18 -9.00
CA GLN A 76 1.45 -3.67 -10.31
C GLN A 76 0.20 -3.38 -11.15
N MET A 77 0.25 -2.28 -11.88
CA MET A 77 -0.70 -1.99 -12.95
C MET A 77 -0.39 -2.86 -14.18
N GLY A 78 -1.41 -3.22 -14.94
CA GLY A 78 -1.30 -3.84 -16.25
C GLY A 78 -1.92 -2.97 -17.33
N GLU A 79 -1.51 -3.20 -18.57
CA GLU A 79 -2.11 -2.58 -19.77
C GLU A 79 -2.58 -3.69 -20.70
N ALA A 80 -3.73 -3.50 -21.34
CA ALA A 80 -4.28 -4.46 -22.29
C ALA A 80 -5.12 -3.74 -23.34
N ILE A 81 -5.31 -4.37 -24.49
CA ILE A 81 -6.30 -3.92 -25.48
C ILE A 81 -7.56 -4.77 -25.29
N LEU A 82 -8.70 -4.11 -25.09
CA LEU A 82 -9.99 -4.78 -25.04
C LEU A 82 -10.63 -4.84 -26.43
N TYR A 83 -11.28 -5.96 -26.68
CA TYR A 83 -12.04 -6.31 -27.86
C TYR A 83 -13.48 -6.57 -27.43
N ARG A 84 -14.42 -6.52 -28.38
CA ARG A 84 -15.77 -7.02 -28.12
C ARG A 84 -15.73 -8.49 -27.73
N ARG A 85 -16.72 -8.92 -26.94
CA ARG A 85 -16.82 -10.30 -26.45
C ARG A 85 -16.61 -11.33 -27.57
N GLY A 86 -15.56 -12.14 -27.44
CA GLY A 86 -15.22 -13.22 -28.36
C GLY A 86 -14.86 -12.78 -29.78
N ALA A 87 -14.57 -11.49 -30.00
CA ALA A 87 -14.31 -10.93 -31.33
C ALA A 87 -12.83 -10.89 -31.71
N PHE A 88 -11.91 -11.19 -30.77
CA PHE A 88 -10.47 -11.18 -31.02
C PHE A 88 -10.08 -12.02 -32.25
N PRO A 89 -9.24 -11.51 -33.18
CA PRO A 89 -8.50 -10.24 -33.15
C PRO A 89 -9.24 -9.03 -33.75
N ARG A 90 -10.53 -9.16 -34.11
CA ARG A 90 -11.35 -8.08 -34.68
C ARG A 90 -12.18 -7.39 -33.59
N GLY A 91 -12.76 -6.23 -33.92
CA GLY A 91 -13.69 -5.55 -33.01
C GLY A 91 -13.03 -4.94 -31.77
N VAL A 92 -11.89 -4.28 -31.94
CA VAL A 92 -11.21 -3.52 -30.87
C VAL A 92 -12.17 -2.49 -30.27
N LEU A 93 -12.26 -2.47 -28.94
CA LEU A 93 -12.90 -1.41 -28.16
C LEU A 93 -11.90 -0.29 -27.87
N GLY A 94 -10.73 -0.65 -27.34
CA GLY A 94 -9.65 0.29 -27.06
C GLY A 94 -8.66 -0.18 -25.99
N PRO A 95 -7.57 0.57 -25.79
CA PRO A 95 -6.59 0.29 -24.75
C PRO A 95 -7.14 0.65 -23.37
N VAL A 96 -6.89 -0.21 -22.40
CA VAL A 96 -7.21 0.02 -20.99
C VAL A 96 -5.99 -0.22 -20.14
N ARG A 97 -5.98 0.43 -18.98
CA ARG A 97 -5.11 0.03 -17.89
C ARG A 97 -5.95 -0.68 -16.84
N TYR A 98 -5.40 -1.64 -16.13
CA TYR A 98 -6.10 -2.37 -15.10
C TYR A 98 -5.21 -2.62 -13.89
N MET A 99 -5.81 -2.85 -12.73
CA MET A 99 -5.09 -3.16 -11.50
C MET A 99 -6.03 -3.91 -10.55
N TRP A 100 -5.53 -4.98 -9.95
CA TRP A 100 -6.21 -5.64 -8.84
C TRP A 100 -6.12 -4.76 -7.60
N ARG A 101 -7.22 -4.64 -6.87
CA ARG A 101 -7.17 -3.97 -5.57
C ARG A 101 -6.34 -4.82 -4.60
N PRO A 102 -5.30 -4.27 -3.97
CA PRO A 102 -4.56 -4.98 -2.93
C PRO A 102 -5.50 -5.39 -1.80
N ARG A 103 -5.38 -6.65 -1.36
CA ARG A 103 -6.17 -7.17 -0.25
C ARG A 103 -5.43 -6.91 1.05
N GLY A 104 -6.08 -6.24 2.00
CA GLY A 104 -5.50 -5.96 3.31
C GLY A 104 -5.32 -7.24 4.15
N ARG A 105 -4.45 -7.19 5.17
CA ARG A 105 -4.20 -8.30 6.10
C ARG A 105 -5.47 -8.75 6.85
N GLU A 106 -6.44 -7.84 7.01
CA GLU A 106 -7.73 -8.06 7.68
C GLU A 106 -8.83 -8.63 6.76
N GLU A 107 -8.61 -8.67 5.44
CA GLU A 107 -9.59 -9.22 4.49
C GLU A 107 -9.59 -10.75 4.52
N GLY A 108 -10.34 -11.32 5.47
CA GLY A 108 -10.47 -12.77 5.68
C GLY A 108 -10.91 -13.59 4.45
N LYS A 109 -10.88 -14.92 4.61
CA LYS A 109 -11.37 -15.91 3.64
C LYS A 109 -12.87 -15.69 3.38
N GLY A 110 -13.19 -14.94 2.32
CA GLY A 110 -14.55 -14.55 1.95
C GLY A 110 -14.67 -13.16 1.33
N SER A 111 -13.61 -12.34 1.39
CA SER A 111 -13.63 -10.98 0.84
C SER A 111 -13.77 -10.96 -0.68
N GLU A 112 -14.57 -10.00 -1.18
CA GLU A 112 -14.79 -9.77 -2.61
C GLU A 112 -13.46 -9.43 -3.31
N TRP A 113 -13.33 -9.85 -4.56
CA TRP A 113 -12.24 -9.49 -5.44
C TRP A 113 -12.64 -8.24 -6.22
N HIS A 114 -11.73 -7.27 -6.29
CA HIS A 114 -11.94 -6.01 -6.99
C HIS A 114 -10.87 -5.82 -8.08
N VAL A 115 -11.32 -5.46 -9.28
CA VAL A 115 -10.44 -5.00 -10.36
C VAL A 115 -10.89 -3.62 -10.80
N TRP A 116 -9.94 -2.70 -10.87
CA TRP A 116 -10.14 -1.38 -11.47
C TRP A 116 -9.66 -1.40 -12.91
N ILE A 117 -10.47 -0.84 -13.80
CA ILE A 117 -10.16 -0.67 -15.22
C ILE A 117 -10.29 0.81 -15.56
N TRP A 118 -9.20 1.42 -15.99
CA TRP A 118 -9.16 2.78 -16.51
C TRP A 118 -9.39 2.73 -18.01
N ALA A 119 -10.51 3.31 -18.45
CA ALA A 119 -10.94 3.35 -19.83
C ALA A 119 -11.15 4.78 -20.31
N HIS A 120 -10.91 5.01 -21.59
CA HIS A 120 -11.15 6.32 -22.21
C HIS A 120 -12.67 6.60 -22.28
N PRO A 121 -13.13 7.84 -22.02
CA PRO A 121 -14.56 8.18 -21.98
C PRO A 121 -15.30 7.88 -23.29
N ALA A 122 -14.60 7.90 -24.43
CA ALA A 122 -15.16 7.55 -25.74
C ALA A 122 -15.77 6.14 -25.82
N PHE A 123 -15.26 5.17 -25.06
CA PHE A 123 -15.76 3.80 -25.09
C PHE A 123 -16.10 3.23 -23.70
N ALA A 124 -15.84 3.94 -22.61
CA ALA A 124 -16.07 3.45 -21.25
C ALA A 124 -17.54 3.06 -20.97
N ASN A 125 -18.53 3.80 -21.48
CA ASN A 125 -19.95 3.44 -21.34
C ASN A 125 -20.27 2.14 -22.07
N ARG A 126 -19.82 2.03 -23.33
CA ARG A 126 -20.01 0.83 -24.14
C ARG A 126 -19.33 -0.38 -23.50
N LEU A 127 -18.11 -0.22 -22.99
CA LEU A 127 -17.40 -1.28 -22.27
C LEU A 127 -18.20 -1.76 -21.05
N LYS A 128 -18.75 -0.83 -20.26
CA LYS A 128 -19.60 -1.18 -19.12
C LYS A 128 -20.82 -1.99 -19.56
N GLU A 129 -21.52 -1.55 -20.61
CA GLU A 129 -22.69 -2.25 -21.16
C GLU A 129 -22.33 -3.66 -21.63
N GLU A 130 -21.27 -3.82 -22.43
CA GLU A 130 -20.86 -5.14 -22.94
C GLU A 130 -20.40 -6.07 -21.79
N LEU A 131 -19.74 -5.54 -20.76
CA LEU A 131 -19.39 -6.32 -19.57
C LEU A 131 -20.63 -6.70 -18.75
N GLU A 132 -21.62 -5.81 -18.61
CA GLU A 132 -22.87 -6.11 -17.92
C GLU A 132 -23.67 -7.19 -18.66
N GLU A 133 -23.75 -7.13 -19.98
CA GLU A 133 -24.34 -8.17 -20.83
C GLU A 133 -23.61 -9.51 -20.67
N ALA A 134 -22.28 -9.50 -20.63
CA ALA A 134 -21.49 -10.71 -20.41
C ALA A 134 -21.72 -11.33 -19.02
N THR A 135 -22.06 -10.52 -18.02
CA THR A 135 -22.39 -11.01 -16.66
C THR A 135 -23.85 -11.40 -16.47
N GLY A 136 -24.76 -10.84 -17.27
CA GLY A 136 -26.21 -11.01 -17.15
C GLY A 136 -26.83 -12.02 -18.13
N GLY A 137 -26.06 -12.54 -19.08
CA GLY A 137 -26.53 -13.55 -20.03
C GLY A 137 -26.72 -14.93 -19.39
N GLU A 138 -27.98 -15.40 -19.39
CA GLU A 138 -28.40 -16.76 -19.05
C GLU A 138 -27.55 -17.83 -19.76
N GLY A 139 -27.13 -18.84 -19.01
CA GLY A 139 -26.42 -19.99 -19.54
C GLY A 139 -26.32 -21.11 -18.50
N GLY A 140 -27.42 -21.86 -18.33
CA GLY A 140 -27.42 -23.17 -17.67
C GLY A 140 -28.55 -23.39 -16.65
N ARG A 141 -29.63 -24.04 -17.10
CA ARG A 141 -30.57 -24.78 -16.25
C ARG A 141 -29.81 -25.69 -15.28
N GLU A 142 -29.92 -25.44 -13.98
CA GLU A 142 -30.39 -26.36 -12.94
C GLU A 142 -29.95 -25.88 -11.55
N GLY A 143 -30.91 -25.80 -10.62
CA GLY A 143 -30.62 -25.89 -9.18
C GLY A 143 -30.36 -24.58 -8.42
N GLY A 144 -31.45 -23.87 -8.08
CA GLY A 144 -31.64 -23.16 -6.81
C GLY A 144 -30.52 -22.29 -6.22
N ARG A 145 -30.62 -20.96 -6.44
CA ARG A 145 -30.42 -19.90 -5.43
C ARG A 145 -30.74 -18.55 -6.04
N GLU A 146 -31.71 -17.83 -5.48
CA GLU A 146 -31.99 -16.43 -5.78
C GLU A 146 -30.81 -15.55 -5.35
N ASN A 147 -29.91 -15.24 -6.30
CA ASN A 147 -29.16 -13.98 -6.43
C ASN A 147 -28.19 -14.08 -7.63
N GLY A 148 -28.74 -13.97 -8.84
CA GLY A 148 -28.14 -14.44 -10.10
C GLY A 148 -27.06 -13.57 -10.75
N LYS A 149 -26.40 -12.63 -10.07
CA LYS A 149 -25.26 -11.89 -10.64
C LYS A 149 -23.94 -12.36 -10.01
N ARG A 150 -23.12 -13.04 -10.81
CA ARG A 150 -21.79 -13.56 -10.42
C ARG A 150 -20.75 -12.45 -10.21
N MET A 151 -20.99 -11.26 -10.77
CA MET A 151 -20.12 -10.10 -10.71
C MET A 151 -20.97 -8.82 -10.70
N LYS A 152 -20.57 -7.81 -9.93
CA LYS A 152 -21.13 -6.46 -9.93
C LYS A 152 -20.16 -5.52 -10.63
N ILE A 153 -20.70 -4.60 -11.45
CA ILE A 153 -19.89 -3.62 -12.18
C ILE A 153 -20.37 -2.23 -11.78
N LYS A 154 -19.43 -1.38 -11.37
CA LYS A 154 -19.71 0.00 -10.94
C LYS A 154 -18.78 0.95 -11.67
N LEU A 155 -19.28 2.15 -11.96
CA LEU A 155 -18.41 3.27 -12.27
C LEU A 155 -18.03 3.93 -10.95
N VAL A 156 -16.73 4.10 -10.70
CA VAL A 156 -16.28 4.82 -9.49
C VAL A 156 -16.51 6.31 -9.72
N PRO A 157 -17.40 6.97 -8.97
CA PRO A 157 -17.62 8.40 -9.10
C PRO A 157 -16.43 9.18 -8.51
N ASP A 158 -16.25 10.42 -8.97
CA ASP A 158 -15.41 11.45 -8.34
C ASP A 158 -13.91 11.13 -8.19
N LEU A 159 -13.40 10.11 -8.88
CA LEU A 159 -11.98 9.81 -8.89
C LEU A 159 -11.25 10.70 -9.91
N LEU A 160 -10.38 11.58 -9.40
CA LEU A 160 -9.51 12.42 -10.22
C LEU A 160 -8.17 11.71 -10.45
N LEU A 161 -7.77 11.64 -11.72
CA LEU A 161 -6.48 11.09 -12.11
C LEU A 161 -5.57 12.21 -12.62
N PHE A 162 -4.40 12.33 -12.03
CA PHE A 162 -3.34 13.20 -12.50
C PHE A 162 -2.13 12.37 -12.89
N GLU A 163 -1.58 12.60 -14.08
CA GLU A 163 -0.36 11.95 -14.54
C GLU A 163 0.82 12.89 -14.34
N VAL A 164 1.76 12.50 -13.49
CA VAL A 164 3.02 13.22 -13.31
C VAL A 164 4.12 12.50 -14.09
N ARG A 165 4.82 13.21 -14.97
CA ARG A 165 5.92 12.66 -15.77
C ARG A 165 7.20 13.48 -15.64
N GLY A 166 8.34 12.88 -15.93
CA GLY A 166 9.67 13.52 -15.95
C GLY A 166 10.55 13.11 -14.76
N PRO A 167 11.87 13.34 -14.85
CA PRO A 167 12.83 12.84 -13.85
C PRO A 167 12.67 13.44 -12.46
N LEU A 168 12.14 14.68 -12.35
CA LEU A 168 11.94 15.33 -11.05
C LEU A 168 10.55 15.04 -10.43
N SER A 169 9.69 14.28 -11.12
CA SER A 169 8.30 14.04 -10.70
C SER A 169 8.18 13.45 -9.30
N GLN A 170 8.93 12.39 -9.00
CA GLN A 170 8.92 11.72 -7.69
C GLN A 170 9.36 12.68 -6.57
N ARG A 171 10.45 13.42 -6.79
CA ARG A 171 10.95 14.42 -5.83
C ARG A 171 9.92 15.52 -5.58
N SER A 172 9.25 16.01 -6.63
CA SER A 172 8.19 17.01 -6.48
C SER A 172 7.01 16.50 -5.66
N ILE A 173 6.60 15.24 -5.84
CA ILE A 173 5.54 14.61 -5.04
C ILE A 173 6.00 14.46 -3.59
N GLU A 174 7.20 13.95 -3.34
CA GLU A 174 7.75 13.77 -1.99
C GLU A 174 7.85 15.08 -1.21
N MET A 175 8.28 16.16 -1.85
CA MET A 175 8.38 17.47 -1.18
C MET A 175 7.00 18.09 -0.89
N THR A 176 5.98 17.74 -1.67
CA THR A 176 4.64 18.36 -1.59
C THR A 176 3.68 17.54 -0.72
N CYS A 177 3.65 16.22 -0.90
CA CYS A 177 2.77 15.29 -0.21
C CYS A 177 3.43 14.82 1.08
N ARG A 178 2.87 15.20 2.23
CA ARG A 178 3.29 14.68 3.54
C ARG A 178 2.30 13.61 4.00
N PRO A 179 2.77 12.46 4.51
CA PRO A 179 1.88 11.50 5.15
C PRO A 179 1.23 12.14 6.38
N ALA A 180 -0.07 11.92 6.55
CA ALA A 180 -0.75 12.21 7.81
C ALA A 180 -0.37 11.09 8.79
N PHE A 181 0.56 11.40 9.70
CA PHE A 181 1.05 10.47 10.74
C PHE A 181 0.01 10.26 11.86
N PRO A 182 0.10 9.15 12.63
CA PRO A 182 1.25 8.25 12.74
C PRO A 182 1.19 7.00 11.84
N PHE A 183 2.14 6.92 10.90
CA PHE A 183 2.48 5.69 10.18
C PHE A 183 3.18 4.74 11.16
N HIS A 184 2.46 3.77 11.72
CA HIS A 184 3.06 2.61 12.37
C HIS A 184 3.61 1.68 11.28
N ALA A 185 4.85 1.94 10.85
CA ALA A 185 5.62 0.97 10.09
C ALA A 185 6.02 -0.16 11.05
N THR A 186 5.15 -1.14 11.27
CA THR A 186 5.63 -2.43 11.77
C THR A 186 6.38 -3.11 10.61
N THR A 187 7.67 -2.81 10.48
CA THR A 187 8.61 -3.70 9.80
C THR A 187 8.77 -4.96 10.66
N GLY A 188 7.73 -5.78 10.69
CA GLY A 188 7.79 -7.14 11.17
C GLY A 188 8.36 -8.01 10.07
N ASN A 189 9.69 -8.14 10.02
CA ASN A 189 10.24 -9.40 9.53
C ASN A 189 9.64 -10.49 10.43
N GLY A 190 9.12 -11.54 9.80
CA GLY A 190 8.46 -12.63 10.50
C GLY A 190 9.29 -13.13 11.66
N LEU A 191 8.69 -13.13 12.85
CA LEU A 191 8.51 -14.23 13.79
C LEU A 191 7.60 -13.66 14.90
N GLY A 192 6.68 -14.48 15.40
CA GLY A 192 5.59 -14.05 16.27
C GLY A 192 6.07 -13.22 17.46
N GLY A 193 5.40 -12.08 17.70
CA GLY A 193 5.74 -11.16 18.78
C GLY A 193 4.55 -10.31 19.24
N GLU A 194 3.31 -10.79 19.05
CA GLU A 194 2.14 -10.18 19.68
C GLU A 194 1.82 -10.83 21.04
N GLU A 195 2.43 -11.97 21.37
CA GLU A 195 2.31 -12.63 22.68
C GLU A 195 3.38 -12.17 23.69
N GLU A 196 4.48 -11.58 23.22
CA GLU A 196 5.60 -11.19 24.10
C GLU A 196 5.38 -9.83 24.79
N GLU A 197 4.71 -8.86 24.15
CA GLU A 197 4.40 -7.57 24.80
C GLU A 197 3.37 -7.72 25.94
N VAL A 198 2.38 -8.61 25.78
CA VAL A 198 1.41 -8.89 26.85
C VAL A 198 2.07 -9.65 28.00
N ALA A 199 2.96 -10.60 27.70
CA ALA A 199 3.71 -11.36 28.71
C ALA A 199 4.73 -10.50 29.48
N VAL A 200 5.37 -9.52 28.82
CA VAL A 200 6.30 -8.59 29.47
C VAL A 200 5.54 -7.57 30.33
N GLU A 201 4.34 -7.14 29.93
CA GLU A 201 3.51 -6.25 30.76
C GLU A 201 2.89 -6.97 31.98
N GLU A 202 2.48 -8.24 31.84
CA GLU A 202 2.05 -9.08 32.96
C GLU A 202 3.20 -9.39 33.92
N ALA A 203 4.39 -9.78 33.42
CA ALA A 203 5.56 -10.04 34.26
C ALA A 203 6.03 -8.79 35.02
N ARG A 204 5.88 -7.59 34.43
CA ARG A 204 6.20 -6.33 35.10
C ARG A 204 5.22 -6.02 36.23
N LYS A 205 3.92 -6.29 36.05
CA LYS A 205 2.90 -6.13 37.10
C LYS A 205 3.08 -7.13 38.25
N GLU A 206 3.50 -8.37 37.97
CA GLU A 206 3.81 -9.36 39.01
C GLU A 206 5.07 -8.98 39.81
N SER A 207 6.09 -8.41 39.16
CA SER A 207 7.31 -7.96 39.86
C SER A 207 7.08 -6.75 40.77
N GLU A 208 6.17 -5.84 40.40
CA GLU A 208 5.81 -4.67 41.22
C GLU A 208 4.91 -5.04 42.42
N GLN A 209 4.11 -6.11 42.32
CA GLN A 209 3.34 -6.64 43.45
C GLN A 209 4.20 -7.49 44.40
N GLY A 210 5.14 -8.29 43.89
CA GLY A 210 6.07 -9.08 44.72
C GLY A 210 7.16 -8.28 45.43
N GLY A 211 7.51 -7.09 44.92
CA GLY A 211 8.47 -6.18 45.56
C GLY A 211 7.93 -5.46 46.80
N LYS A 212 6.60 -5.35 46.93
CA LYS A 212 5.96 -4.62 48.04
C LYS A 212 5.78 -5.47 49.30
N GLU A 213 5.70 -6.80 49.17
CA GLU A 213 5.60 -7.72 50.32
C GLU A 213 6.97 -8.15 50.89
N ARG A 214 8.09 -7.90 50.18
CA ARG A 214 9.46 -8.18 50.66
C ARG A 214 10.17 -6.99 51.31
N GLY A 215 9.66 -5.76 51.11
CA GLY A 215 10.22 -4.54 51.71
C GLY A 215 9.93 -4.42 53.21
N ASP A 216 8.75 -4.86 53.67
CA ASP A 216 8.33 -4.75 55.08
C ASP A 216 8.94 -5.82 56.00
N LYS A 217 9.77 -6.75 55.47
CA LYS A 217 10.34 -7.86 56.26
C LYS A 217 11.86 -7.78 56.45
N LYS A 218 12.53 -6.79 55.85
CA LYS A 218 13.99 -6.61 55.92
C LYS A 218 14.42 -5.42 56.79
N GLU A 219 13.48 -4.57 57.22
CA GLU A 219 13.75 -3.49 58.19
C GLU A 219 13.63 -3.96 59.65
N GLU A 220 13.16 -5.19 59.94
CA GLU A 220 13.11 -5.75 61.30
C GLU A 220 14.29 -6.70 61.64
N GLU A 221 15.18 -7.05 60.69
CA GLU A 221 16.29 -8.01 60.92
C GLU A 221 17.72 -7.40 60.82
N GLU A 222 17.89 -6.09 60.58
CA GLU A 222 19.22 -5.43 60.49
C GLU A 222 19.57 -4.52 61.69
N GLU A 223 18.90 -4.66 62.85
CA GLU A 223 19.31 -4.01 64.12
C GLU A 223 20.06 -4.93 65.11
N GLU A 224 20.32 -6.19 64.79
CA GLU A 224 21.20 -7.08 65.57
C GLU A 224 22.31 -7.64 64.68
N GLU A 225 23.55 -7.72 65.20
CA GLU A 225 24.82 -8.10 64.54
C GLU A 225 25.54 -6.93 63.85
N GLY A 226 26.41 -6.17 64.53
CA GLY A 226 27.74 -6.61 64.98
C GLY A 226 28.77 -6.28 63.88
N GLY A 227 29.78 -5.43 64.03
CA GLY A 227 30.69 -5.31 65.17
C GLY A 227 32.01 -6.00 64.81
N GLY A 228 32.97 -5.22 64.29
CA GLY A 228 34.40 -5.57 64.25
C GLY A 228 34.92 -6.22 62.97
N GLU A 229 35.84 -5.53 62.28
CA GLU A 229 37.14 -6.06 61.83
C GLU A 229 37.94 -4.90 61.21
N GLU A 230 38.80 -4.31 62.06
CA GLU A 230 39.99 -3.56 61.68
C GLU A 230 41.10 -4.58 61.32
N GLU A 231 42.16 -4.09 60.67
CA GLU A 231 43.40 -4.79 60.26
C GLU A 231 43.36 -5.48 58.88
N GLU A 232 43.65 -4.71 57.83
CA GLU A 232 44.55 -5.08 56.70
C GLU A 232 44.38 -4.06 55.56
N GLU A 233 45.03 -2.89 55.64
CA GLU A 233 45.49 -2.13 54.45
C GLU A 233 46.36 -0.91 54.84
N GLU A 234 47.14 -1.02 55.91
CA GLU A 234 48.34 -0.20 56.08
C GLU A 234 49.53 -0.97 55.51
N LYS A 235 49.81 -0.84 54.19
CA LYS A 235 51.15 -1.06 53.59
C LYS A 235 51.26 -0.90 52.08
N GLU A 236 50.35 -0.22 51.38
CA GLU A 236 50.53 0.08 49.96
C GLU A 236 49.81 1.39 49.70
N THR A 237 50.42 2.57 49.85
CA THR A 237 51.18 3.18 48.77
C THR A 237 51.62 4.58 49.23
N GLU A 238 52.55 4.61 50.18
CA GLU A 238 53.31 5.81 50.56
C GLU A 238 54.44 6.13 49.55
N ALA A 239 54.41 5.52 48.35
CA ALA A 239 55.55 5.46 47.42
C ALA A 239 55.39 6.24 46.10
N GLU A 240 54.25 6.89 45.80
CA GLU A 240 54.08 7.65 44.54
C GLU A 240 53.90 9.17 44.72
N LYS A 241 54.21 9.71 45.91
CA LYS A 241 54.17 11.17 46.16
C LYS A 241 55.50 11.92 45.96
N GLU A 242 56.57 11.25 45.52
CA GLU A 242 57.85 11.91 45.22
C GLU A 242 58.32 11.63 43.80
N LEU A 243 57.64 12.17 42.79
CA LEU A 243 58.26 12.48 41.50
C LEU A 243 57.42 13.54 40.77
N LYS A 244 57.92 14.78 40.89
CA LYS A 244 57.76 15.86 39.92
C LYS A 244 56.41 16.59 39.92
N GLY A 245 56.27 17.46 40.91
CA GLY A 245 55.93 18.84 40.56
C GLY A 245 57.12 19.48 39.84
N GLU A 246 56.94 19.96 38.60
CA GLU A 246 57.54 21.21 38.13
C GLU A 246 57.04 21.60 36.73
N LYS A 247 56.73 22.90 36.59
CA LYS A 247 56.53 23.72 35.36
C LYS A 247 55.14 23.67 34.72
N VAL A 248 54.26 24.68 34.89
CA VAL A 248 54.32 26.15 34.68
C VAL A 248 54.34 26.58 33.20
N LYS A 249 53.25 27.27 32.82
CA LYS A 249 53.09 28.38 31.85
C LYS A 249 54.02 28.40 30.61
N ARG A 250 53.45 28.19 29.43
CA ARG A 250 53.07 29.23 28.43
C ARG A 250 52.46 28.58 27.20
#